data_AF-A0A0S8D4M5-F1
#
_entry.id   AF-A0A0S8D4M5-F1
#
_cell.length_a   1.000
_cell.length_b   1.000
_cell.length_c   1.000
_cell.angle_alpha   90.00
_cell.angle_beta   90.00
_cell.angle_gamma   90.00
#
_symmetry.space_group_name_H-M   'P 1'
#
loop_
_entity.id
_entity.type
_entity.pdbx_description
1 polymer ?
#
loop_
_entity_poly.entity_id
_entity_poly.type
_entity_poly.pdbx_seq_one_letter_code
_entity_poly.pdbx_strand_id
1 'polypeptide(L)'
;MNDDYLFMARALRLAENGMYTTTPNPRVGCVIVGDGRTVGEGWHEKAGSAHAEVAALKRAGGAARNATVYVTLEPCSHQGRTPPCADALIRAGVGRVVVAMRDPNPVVSGAGIQRLRDAGIAVECGVLESQARELNVGYVSRMTRGKPWMRVKIASGLDGKTALENGASQWITSVQARRDAHRWRARSCAIMTGIGTLTEDDPRLTVRDVQTSRQPLRIVVDSRLRAAPESKIFAGGGVLVATASSDVTKIARITDVGAEVLVLPDQHGKVDLQRLVTELAARGINEVLVEAGINLHTALLRAAAVDELLLYYAPKLLGAGGRGMFDLGGLTSMDGVPELDITEMRRIGPDIRLRARLSN
;
A
#
# COMPACT_ATOMS: atom_id res chain seq x y z
N MET A 1 18.63 -28.94 3.63
CA MET A 1 17.57 -27.89 3.63
C MET A 1 17.92 -26.97 2.47
N ASN A 2 16.99 -26.63 1.58
CA ASN A 2 17.35 -25.84 0.39
C ASN A 2 17.70 -24.41 0.83
N ASP A 3 18.98 -24.04 0.76
CA ASP A 3 19.52 -22.75 1.19
C ASP A 3 18.87 -21.56 0.44
N ASP A 4 18.23 -21.82 -0.71
CA ASP A 4 17.53 -20.80 -1.49
C ASP A 4 16.42 -20.09 -0.71
N TYR A 5 15.67 -20.84 0.11
CA TYR A 5 14.64 -20.26 0.95
C TYR A 5 15.23 -19.36 2.05
N LEU A 6 16.40 -19.72 2.59
CA LEU A 6 17.08 -18.95 3.62
C LEU A 6 17.54 -17.59 3.08
N PHE A 7 18.24 -17.60 1.94
CA PHE A 7 18.75 -16.37 1.34
C PHE A 7 17.63 -15.51 0.73
N MET A 8 16.60 -16.12 0.16
CA MET A 8 15.44 -15.36 -0.30
C MET A 8 14.66 -14.72 0.86
N ALA A 9 14.49 -15.42 1.99
CA ALA A 9 13.91 -14.82 3.19
C ALA A 9 14.74 -13.65 3.73
N ARG A 10 16.08 -13.69 3.57
CA ARG A 10 16.95 -12.55 3.88
C ARG A 10 16.74 -11.40 2.90
N ALA A 11 16.65 -11.67 1.60
CA ALA A 11 16.36 -10.67 0.58
C ALA A 11 15.00 -9.97 0.83
N LEU A 12 13.96 -10.73 1.21
CA LEU A 12 12.66 -10.17 1.60
C LEU A 12 12.77 -9.24 2.83
N ARG A 13 13.50 -9.65 3.88
CA ARG A 13 13.77 -8.79 5.04
C ARG A 13 14.54 -7.52 4.67
N LEU A 14 15.45 -7.58 3.71
CA LEU A 14 16.14 -6.39 3.21
C LEU A 14 15.16 -5.45 2.49
N ALA A 15 14.27 -6.00 1.67
CA ALA A 15 13.25 -5.25 0.93
C ALA A 15 12.27 -4.49 1.85
N GLU A 16 11.99 -5.02 3.06
CA GLU A 16 11.19 -4.35 4.08
C GLU A 16 11.78 -3.00 4.54
N ASN A 17 13.09 -2.77 4.41
CA ASN A 17 13.68 -1.47 4.74
C ASN A 17 13.19 -0.35 3.80
N GLY A 18 12.71 -0.69 2.60
CA GLY A 18 12.11 0.24 1.66
C GLY A 18 10.61 0.48 1.89
N MET A 19 10.01 -0.05 2.97
CA MET A 19 8.55 -0.07 3.18
C MET A 19 7.89 1.30 3.05
N TYR A 20 8.55 2.35 3.54
CA TYR A 20 7.98 3.69 3.69
C TYR A 20 8.47 4.70 2.63
N THR A 21 9.40 4.31 1.76
CA THR A 21 10.22 5.26 0.98
C THR A 21 10.27 4.98 -0.53
N THR A 22 9.88 3.77 -0.96
CA THR A 22 10.07 3.30 -2.35
C THR A 22 8.98 3.75 -3.33
N THR A 23 7.79 4.10 -2.85
CA THR A 23 6.67 4.54 -3.70
C THR A 23 7.12 5.62 -4.72
N PRO A 24 6.81 5.48 -6.02
CA PRO A 24 5.93 4.49 -6.65
C PRO A 24 6.60 3.17 -7.08
N ASN A 25 7.90 3.02 -6.86
CA ASN A 25 8.66 1.82 -7.21
C ASN A 25 8.35 0.67 -6.24
N PRO A 26 8.54 -0.60 -6.67
CA PRO A 26 8.41 -1.75 -5.79
C PRO A 26 9.52 -1.80 -4.73
N ARG A 27 9.24 -2.51 -3.64
CA ARG A 27 10.18 -2.85 -2.58
C ARG A 27 10.95 -4.09 -3.03
N VAL A 28 12.24 -3.93 -3.27
CA VAL A 28 13.11 -5.02 -3.77
C VAL A 28 14.30 -5.17 -2.83
N GLY A 29 14.66 -6.42 -2.56
CA GLY A 29 15.86 -6.79 -1.82
C GLY A 29 16.69 -7.78 -2.62
N CYS A 30 17.99 -7.76 -2.40
CA CYS A 30 18.96 -8.59 -3.11
C CYS A 30 20.05 -9.06 -2.16
N VAL A 31 20.41 -10.33 -2.25
CA VAL A 31 21.53 -10.97 -1.53
C VAL A 31 22.41 -11.67 -2.55
N ILE A 32 23.72 -11.52 -2.44
CA ILE A 32 24.71 -12.22 -3.28
C ILE A 32 25.52 -13.15 -2.38
N VAL A 33 25.62 -14.41 -2.79
CA VAL A 33 26.26 -15.49 -2.03
C VAL A 33 27.37 -16.13 -2.86
N GLY A 34 28.60 -16.05 -2.36
CA GLY A 34 29.79 -16.71 -2.92
C GLY A 34 30.38 -17.66 -1.89
N ASP A 35 30.79 -18.86 -2.31
CA ASP A 35 31.37 -19.90 -1.43
C ASP A 35 30.52 -20.18 -0.16
N GLY A 36 29.20 -20.19 -0.31
CA GLY A 36 28.24 -20.42 0.79
C GLY A 36 28.10 -19.27 1.78
N ARG A 37 28.70 -18.10 1.54
CA ARG A 37 28.64 -16.93 2.42
C ARG A 37 28.06 -15.71 1.71
N THR A 38 27.31 -14.89 2.44
CA THR A 38 26.84 -13.60 1.93
C THR A 38 28.03 -12.67 1.69
N VAL A 39 28.21 -12.26 0.43
CA VAL A 39 29.26 -11.32 0.01
C VAL A 39 28.71 -9.94 -0.34
N GLY A 40 27.39 -9.82 -0.57
CA GLY A 40 26.75 -8.53 -0.82
C GLY A 40 25.27 -8.54 -0.46
N GLU A 41 24.77 -7.40 0.02
CA GLU A 41 23.37 -7.19 0.36
C GLU A 41 22.91 -5.83 -0.13
N GLY A 42 21.67 -5.71 -0.58
CA GLY A 42 21.12 -4.45 -1.05
C GLY A 42 19.60 -4.44 -1.01
N TRP A 43 19.03 -3.25 -0.96
CA TRP A 43 17.60 -3.02 -1.15
C TRP A 43 17.39 -1.72 -1.91
N HIS A 44 16.22 -1.57 -2.52
CA HIS A 44 15.83 -0.31 -3.13
C HIS A 44 15.40 0.67 -2.03
N GLU A 45 16.20 1.72 -1.81
CA GLU A 45 15.96 2.67 -0.72
C GLU A 45 14.82 3.66 -1.04
N LYS A 46 14.82 4.28 -2.23
CA LYS A 46 13.81 5.25 -2.64
C LYS A 46 13.76 5.39 -4.15
N ALA A 47 12.64 5.86 -4.70
CA ALA A 47 12.52 6.11 -6.12
C ALA A 47 13.66 7.02 -6.65
N GLY A 48 14.33 6.58 -7.72
CA GLY A 48 15.49 7.26 -8.31
C GLY A 48 16.84 6.93 -7.69
N SER A 49 16.91 6.20 -6.56
CA SER A 49 18.18 5.64 -6.06
C SER A 49 18.54 4.35 -6.80
N ALA A 50 19.72 3.81 -6.50
CA ALA A 50 20.13 2.48 -6.98
C ALA A 50 19.08 1.41 -6.65
N HIS A 51 18.94 0.44 -7.56
CA HIS A 51 18.13 -0.76 -7.33
C HIS A 51 18.88 -1.71 -6.39
N ALA A 52 18.16 -2.70 -5.86
CA ALA A 52 18.68 -3.63 -4.87
C ALA A 52 19.91 -4.40 -5.37
N GLU A 53 19.85 -4.85 -6.63
CA GLU A 53 20.88 -5.61 -7.32
C GLU A 53 22.16 -4.78 -7.46
N VAL A 54 22.03 -3.51 -7.87
CA VAL A 54 23.16 -2.59 -8.01
C VAL A 54 23.80 -2.32 -6.65
N ALA A 55 23.00 -2.11 -5.61
CA ALA A 55 23.49 -1.91 -4.25
C ALA A 55 24.23 -3.16 -3.73
N ALA A 56 23.68 -4.36 -3.96
CA ALA A 56 24.29 -5.62 -3.55
C ALA A 56 25.59 -5.91 -4.32
N LEU A 57 25.60 -5.70 -5.64
CA LEU A 57 26.79 -5.83 -6.50
C LEU A 57 27.91 -4.89 -6.05
N LYS A 58 27.59 -3.64 -5.72
CA LYS A 58 28.57 -2.67 -5.21
C LYS A 58 29.24 -3.16 -3.92
N ARG A 59 28.49 -3.81 -3.02
CA ARG A 59 29.05 -4.37 -1.78
C ARG A 59 29.84 -5.66 -2.01
N ALA A 60 29.41 -6.51 -2.94
CA ALA A 60 30.11 -7.74 -3.29
C ALA A 60 31.43 -7.49 -4.05
N GLY A 61 31.49 -6.45 -4.87
CA GLY A 61 32.66 -6.17 -5.70
C GLY A 61 33.03 -7.38 -6.56
N GLY A 62 34.33 -7.72 -6.61
CA GLY A 62 34.82 -8.88 -7.37
C GLY A 62 34.29 -10.23 -6.89
N ALA A 63 33.81 -10.33 -5.64
CA ALA A 63 33.25 -11.57 -5.09
C ALA A 63 31.87 -11.93 -5.70
N ALA A 64 31.27 -11.07 -6.51
CA ALA A 64 30.05 -11.38 -7.24
C ALA A 64 30.28 -12.35 -8.41
N ARG A 65 31.52 -12.48 -8.90
CA ARG A 65 31.83 -13.35 -10.04
C ARG A 65 31.56 -14.81 -9.67
N ASN A 66 30.80 -15.50 -10.52
CA ASN A 66 30.35 -16.87 -10.34
C ASN A 66 29.48 -17.12 -9.07
N ALA A 67 29.03 -16.06 -8.40
CA ALA A 67 28.18 -16.13 -7.21
C ALA A 67 26.71 -16.41 -7.57
N THR A 68 25.90 -16.79 -6.56
CA THR A 68 24.45 -16.87 -6.68
C THR A 68 23.80 -15.57 -6.18
N VAL A 69 22.86 -15.03 -6.95
CA VAL A 69 22.08 -13.83 -6.60
C VAL A 69 20.65 -14.21 -6.25
N TYR A 70 20.16 -13.80 -5.09
CA TYR A 70 18.77 -13.94 -4.67
C TYR A 70 18.10 -12.59 -4.70
N VAL A 71 17.07 -12.42 -5.53
CA VAL A 71 16.39 -11.14 -5.72
C VAL A 71 14.87 -11.31 -5.62
N THR A 72 14.21 -10.40 -4.91
CA THR A 72 12.78 -10.55 -4.57
C THR A 72 11.83 -10.18 -5.70
N LEU A 73 12.33 -9.63 -6.81
CA LEU A 73 11.57 -9.26 -8.00
C LEU A 73 12.46 -9.48 -9.21
N GLU A 74 11.88 -9.83 -10.35
CA GLU A 74 12.60 -9.93 -11.62
C GLU A 74 13.50 -8.70 -11.88
N PRO A 75 14.80 -8.90 -12.18
CA PRO A 75 15.69 -7.79 -12.51
C PRO A 75 15.21 -7.02 -13.74
N CYS A 76 15.21 -5.68 -13.65
CA CYS A 76 14.73 -4.87 -14.76
C CYS A 76 15.58 -5.05 -16.04
N SER A 77 14.89 -5.04 -17.18
CA SER A 77 15.46 -5.28 -18.53
C SER A 77 15.41 -4.06 -19.45
N HIS A 78 14.72 -2.99 -19.06
CA HIS A 78 14.55 -1.77 -19.84
C HIS A 78 15.33 -0.60 -19.23
N GLN A 79 15.75 0.33 -20.08
CA GLN A 79 16.38 1.57 -19.64
C GLN A 79 15.31 2.48 -19.00
N GLY A 80 15.39 2.63 -17.68
CA GLY A 80 14.56 3.59 -16.93
C GLY A 80 15.37 4.82 -16.54
N ARG A 81 15.17 5.28 -15.29
CA ARG A 81 16.02 6.32 -14.66
C ARG A 81 17.46 5.83 -14.40
N THR A 82 17.63 4.52 -14.33
CA THR A 82 18.90 3.82 -14.11
C THR A 82 19.07 2.74 -15.19
N PRO A 83 20.32 2.32 -15.50
CA PRO A 83 20.57 1.21 -16.41
C PRO A 83 19.93 -0.12 -15.95
N PRO A 84 19.62 -1.06 -16.86
CA PRO A 84 19.00 -2.35 -16.52
C PRO A 84 19.84 -3.18 -15.53
N CYS A 85 19.18 -3.78 -14.54
CA CYS A 85 19.82 -4.62 -13.54
C CYS A 85 20.26 -5.98 -14.11
N ALA A 86 19.50 -6.53 -15.07
CA ALA A 86 19.90 -7.74 -15.79
C ALA A 86 21.30 -7.56 -16.43
N ASP A 87 21.56 -6.42 -17.07
CA ASP A 87 22.87 -6.12 -17.66
C ASP A 87 23.98 -5.96 -16.62
N ALA A 88 23.67 -5.39 -15.46
CA ALA A 88 24.64 -5.26 -14.38
C ALA A 88 25.06 -6.63 -13.83
N LEU A 89 24.11 -7.56 -13.68
CA LEU A 89 24.36 -8.94 -13.27
C LEU A 89 25.20 -9.70 -14.31
N ILE A 90 24.88 -9.53 -15.60
CA ILE A 90 25.66 -10.13 -16.71
C ILE A 90 27.09 -9.63 -16.69
N ARG A 91 27.30 -8.30 -16.62
CA ARG A 91 28.65 -7.71 -16.56
C ARG A 91 29.44 -8.14 -15.33
N ALA A 92 28.77 -8.37 -14.20
CA ALA A 92 29.40 -8.90 -12.99
C ALA A 92 29.81 -10.37 -13.11
N GLY A 93 29.30 -11.09 -14.13
CA GLY A 93 29.62 -12.49 -14.37
C GLY A 93 29.11 -13.41 -13.27
N VAL A 94 27.89 -13.17 -12.75
CA VAL A 94 27.25 -14.03 -11.74
C VAL A 94 26.93 -15.40 -12.33
N GLY A 95 26.96 -16.45 -11.52
CA GLY A 95 26.77 -17.84 -11.98
C GLY A 95 25.31 -18.30 -12.00
N ARG A 96 24.51 -17.86 -11.02
CA ARG A 96 23.10 -18.21 -10.89
C ARG A 96 22.28 -17.04 -10.34
N VAL A 97 21.03 -16.90 -10.78
CA VAL A 97 20.07 -15.93 -10.25
C VAL A 97 18.79 -16.67 -9.82
N VAL A 98 18.36 -16.44 -8.59
CA VAL A 98 17.12 -16.96 -8.02
C VAL A 98 16.18 -15.78 -7.77
N VAL A 99 15.02 -15.82 -8.40
CA VAL A 99 14.02 -14.75 -8.40
C VAL A 99 12.79 -15.18 -7.60
N ALA A 100 12.29 -14.32 -6.71
CA ALA A 100 11.07 -14.67 -5.97
C ALA A 100 9.81 -14.60 -6.85
N MET A 101 9.58 -13.46 -7.49
CA MET A 101 8.43 -13.23 -8.37
C MET A 101 8.86 -12.60 -9.69
N ARG A 102 8.19 -12.98 -10.78
CA ARG A 102 8.30 -12.28 -12.07
C ARG A 102 7.73 -10.86 -11.95
N ASP A 103 8.20 -9.95 -12.81
CA ASP A 103 7.63 -8.61 -12.85
C ASP A 103 6.16 -8.70 -13.33
N PRO A 104 5.18 -8.20 -12.56
CA PRO A 104 3.77 -8.21 -12.97
C PRO A 104 3.47 -7.19 -14.07
N ASN A 105 4.39 -6.27 -14.37
CA ASN A 105 4.23 -5.31 -15.46
C ASN A 105 4.25 -6.03 -16.81
N PRO A 106 3.15 -6.01 -17.59
CA PRO A 106 3.06 -6.72 -18.86
C PRO A 106 4.15 -6.35 -19.88
N VAL A 107 4.68 -5.12 -19.79
CA VAL A 107 5.74 -4.63 -20.70
C VAL A 107 7.12 -5.19 -20.36
N VAL A 108 7.32 -5.66 -19.13
CA VAL A 108 8.64 -6.09 -18.60
C VAL A 108 8.67 -7.59 -18.33
N SER A 109 7.52 -8.19 -18.04
CA SER A 109 7.39 -9.55 -17.53
C SER A 109 8.18 -10.57 -18.35
N GLY A 110 9.14 -11.23 -17.72
CA GLY A 110 9.97 -12.29 -18.31
C GLY A 110 11.17 -11.81 -19.13
N ALA A 111 11.23 -10.55 -19.54
CA ALA A 111 12.32 -10.06 -20.38
C ALA A 111 13.67 -10.00 -19.63
N GLY A 112 13.67 -9.71 -18.33
CA GLY A 112 14.89 -9.70 -17.51
C GLY A 112 15.42 -11.11 -17.28
N ILE A 113 14.51 -12.03 -16.97
CA ILE A 113 14.83 -13.46 -16.83
C ILE A 113 15.37 -14.03 -18.14
N GLN A 114 14.73 -13.73 -19.27
CA GLN A 114 15.17 -14.25 -20.57
C GLN A 114 16.56 -13.72 -20.93
N ARG A 115 16.81 -12.42 -20.73
CA ARG A 115 18.12 -11.80 -20.99
C ARG A 115 19.26 -12.43 -20.20
N LEU A 116 19.01 -12.80 -18.93
CA LEU A 116 19.99 -13.52 -18.11
C LEU A 116 20.27 -14.93 -18.66
N ARG A 117 19.23 -15.65 -19.08
CA ARG A 117 19.36 -16.99 -19.67
C ARG A 117 20.11 -16.97 -20.98
N ASP A 118 19.82 -15.99 -21.85
CA ASP A 118 20.51 -15.82 -23.14
C ASP A 118 22.01 -15.55 -22.96
N ALA A 119 22.40 -14.93 -21.83
CA ALA A 119 23.78 -14.74 -21.43
C ALA A 119 24.43 -15.97 -20.75
N GLY A 120 23.74 -17.11 -20.71
CA GLY A 120 24.22 -18.36 -20.13
C GLY A 120 24.13 -18.45 -18.60
N ILE A 121 23.41 -17.54 -17.94
CA ILE A 121 23.23 -17.56 -16.48
C ILE A 121 22.05 -18.47 -16.13
N ALA A 122 22.25 -19.36 -15.15
CA ALA A 122 21.17 -20.20 -14.64
C ALA A 122 20.14 -19.36 -13.88
N VAL A 123 18.85 -19.48 -14.21
CA VAL A 123 17.78 -18.70 -13.57
C VAL A 123 16.63 -19.57 -13.09
N GLU A 124 16.39 -19.52 -11.77
CA GLU A 124 15.23 -20.09 -11.09
C GLU A 124 14.27 -18.99 -10.65
N CYS A 125 12.97 -19.27 -10.67
CA CYS A 125 11.93 -18.30 -10.33
C CYS A 125 10.80 -18.96 -9.54
N GLY A 126 10.27 -18.26 -8.54
CA GLY A 126 9.12 -18.71 -7.74
C GLY A 126 9.44 -18.99 -6.27
N VAL A 127 10.69 -18.79 -5.83
CA VAL A 127 11.09 -19.04 -4.44
C VAL A 127 10.50 -17.97 -3.52
N LEU A 128 9.61 -18.36 -2.60
CA LEU A 128 8.87 -17.43 -1.73
C LEU A 128 8.07 -16.37 -2.51
N GLU A 129 7.50 -16.75 -3.66
CA GLU A 129 6.73 -15.85 -4.51
C GLU A 129 5.57 -15.17 -3.77
N SER A 130 4.82 -15.92 -2.95
CA SER A 130 3.65 -15.39 -2.25
C SER A 130 4.04 -14.27 -1.26
N GLN A 131 5.17 -14.41 -0.57
CA GLN A 131 5.70 -13.38 0.32
C GLN A 131 6.19 -12.15 -0.46
N ALA A 132 6.84 -12.34 -1.61
CA ALA A 132 7.27 -11.24 -2.46
C ALA A 132 6.09 -10.44 -3.04
N ARG A 133 5.03 -11.15 -3.46
CA ARG A 133 3.77 -10.56 -3.91
C ARG A 133 3.09 -9.77 -2.79
N GLU A 134 3.03 -10.31 -1.57
CA GLU A 134 2.42 -9.65 -0.42
C GLU A 134 3.17 -8.37 -0.01
N LEU A 135 4.50 -8.41 -0.05
CA LEU A 135 5.34 -7.24 0.20
C LEU A 135 5.01 -6.09 -0.76
N ASN A 136 4.68 -6.42 -2.00
CA ASN A 136 4.40 -5.49 -3.10
C ASN A 136 2.94 -5.49 -3.57
N VAL A 137 1.98 -5.85 -2.70
CA VAL A 137 0.59 -6.08 -3.09
C VAL A 137 -0.03 -4.93 -3.90
N GLY A 138 0.28 -3.68 -3.53
CA GLY A 138 -0.18 -2.50 -4.26
C GLY A 138 0.46 -2.32 -5.63
N TYR A 139 1.76 -2.60 -5.75
CA TYR A 139 2.45 -2.55 -7.05
C TYR A 139 1.93 -3.64 -7.97
N VAL A 140 1.80 -4.88 -7.46
CA VAL A 140 1.22 -6.01 -8.20
C VAL A 140 -0.18 -5.65 -8.67
N SER A 141 -1.04 -5.17 -7.77
CA SER A 141 -2.39 -4.73 -8.09
C SER A 141 -2.43 -3.68 -9.20
N ARG A 142 -1.58 -2.65 -9.11
CA ARG A 142 -1.55 -1.57 -10.10
C ARG A 142 -1.14 -2.08 -11.47
N MET A 143 -0.15 -2.97 -11.53
CA MET A 143 0.35 -3.53 -12.79
C MET A 143 -0.65 -4.52 -13.42
N THR A 144 -1.33 -5.35 -12.63
CA THR A 144 -2.20 -6.41 -13.16
C THR A 144 -3.66 -6.00 -13.32
N ARG A 145 -4.17 -5.10 -12.45
CA ARG A 145 -5.59 -4.69 -12.43
C ARG A 145 -5.82 -3.24 -12.83
N GLY A 146 -4.75 -2.44 -12.98
CA GLY A 146 -4.87 -1.00 -13.22
C GLY A 146 -5.50 -0.23 -12.05
N LYS A 147 -5.42 -0.79 -10.83
CA LYS A 147 -6.02 -0.21 -9.61
C LYS A 147 -5.01 -0.25 -8.45
N PRO A 148 -4.95 0.76 -7.56
CA PRO A 148 -4.25 0.62 -6.29
C PRO A 148 -4.87 -0.51 -5.45
N TRP A 149 -4.11 -1.00 -4.46
CA TRP A 149 -4.64 -1.84 -3.40
C TRP A 149 -5.35 -0.97 -2.35
N MET A 150 -6.66 -1.17 -2.20
CA MET A 150 -7.55 -0.39 -1.35
C MET A 150 -7.73 -1.07 0.02
N ARG A 151 -7.15 -0.50 1.07
CA ARG A 151 -7.24 -1.03 2.44
C ARG A 151 -8.12 -0.14 3.31
N VAL A 152 -9.25 -0.67 3.77
CA VAL A 152 -10.16 0.05 4.68
C VAL A 152 -9.76 -0.24 6.13
N LYS A 153 -9.28 0.79 6.84
CA LYS A 153 -8.91 0.69 8.25
C LYS A 153 -10.05 1.14 9.13
N ILE A 154 -10.44 0.28 10.07
CA ILE A 154 -11.52 0.55 11.04
C ILE A 154 -11.00 0.30 12.45
N ALA A 155 -11.40 1.14 13.39
CA ALA A 155 -11.18 0.92 14.82
C ALA A 155 -12.54 0.87 15.52
N SER A 156 -12.76 -0.16 16.34
CA SER A 156 -14.04 -0.39 16.99
C SER A 156 -13.88 -1.00 18.38
N GLY A 157 -14.98 -1.02 19.14
CA GLY A 157 -15.15 -1.99 20.22
C GLY A 157 -15.23 -3.43 19.70
N LEU A 158 -15.24 -4.39 20.62
CA LEU A 158 -15.36 -5.81 20.32
C LEU A 158 -16.75 -6.17 19.77
N ASP A 159 -17.75 -5.34 20.04
CA ASP A 159 -19.12 -5.37 19.50
C ASP A 159 -19.26 -4.67 18.14
N GLY A 160 -18.14 -4.33 17.49
CA GLY A 160 -18.12 -3.82 16.11
C GLY A 160 -18.56 -2.37 15.93
N LYS A 161 -18.62 -1.59 17.03
CA LYS A 161 -19.03 -0.18 16.99
C LYS A 161 -17.85 0.78 16.94
N THR A 162 -17.95 1.82 16.12
CA THR A 162 -16.87 2.80 15.86
C THR A 162 -17.06 4.14 16.57
N ALA A 163 -18.23 4.37 17.17
CA ALA A 163 -18.55 5.54 18.00
C ALA A 163 -19.76 5.23 18.87
N LEU A 164 -19.94 6.00 19.95
CA LEU A 164 -21.21 6.06 20.67
C LEU A 164 -22.33 6.63 19.79
N GLU A 165 -23.58 6.48 20.23
CA GLU A 165 -24.76 7.00 19.51
C GLU A 165 -24.65 8.51 19.24
N ASN A 166 -24.13 9.27 20.21
CA ASN A 166 -23.89 10.70 20.10
C ASN A 166 -22.68 11.08 19.20
N GLY A 167 -22.01 10.10 18.59
CA GLY A 167 -20.85 10.31 17.71
C GLY A 167 -19.50 10.39 18.43
N ALA A 168 -19.46 10.38 19.76
CA ALA A 168 -18.18 10.37 20.48
C ALA A 168 -17.41 9.08 20.18
N SER A 169 -16.23 9.23 19.58
CA SER A 169 -15.41 8.13 19.03
C SER A 169 -13.96 8.17 19.50
N GLN A 170 -13.57 9.26 20.18
CA GLN A 170 -12.17 9.48 20.49
C GLN A 170 -11.66 8.49 21.55
N TRP A 171 -10.59 7.82 21.17
CA TRP A 171 -9.78 6.86 21.93
C TRP A 171 -10.49 5.55 22.28
N ILE A 172 -11.21 4.96 21.33
CA ILE A 172 -11.67 3.56 21.43
C ILE A 172 -10.47 2.62 21.61
N THR A 173 -9.54 2.58 20.65
CA THR A 173 -8.35 1.72 20.70
C THR A 173 -7.22 2.33 21.54
N SER A 174 -6.24 1.53 21.91
CA SER A 174 -5.05 1.93 22.67
C SER A 174 -4.06 2.80 21.88
N VAL A 175 -3.06 3.33 22.60
CA VAL A 175 -1.94 4.06 21.97
C VAL A 175 -1.06 3.16 21.13
N GLN A 176 -0.91 1.90 21.51
CA GLN A 176 -0.17 0.90 20.76
C GLN A 176 -0.82 0.66 19.39
N ALA A 177 -2.15 0.51 19.33
CA ALA A 177 -2.88 0.37 18.08
C ALA A 177 -2.80 1.63 17.20
N ARG A 178 -2.90 2.83 17.79
CA ARG A 178 -2.72 4.08 17.03
C ARG A 178 -1.30 4.22 16.45
N ARG A 179 -0.28 3.83 17.20
CA ARG A 179 1.11 3.81 16.70
C ARG A 179 1.28 2.78 15.58
N ASP A 180 0.64 1.63 15.66
CA ASP A 180 0.63 0.65 14.57
C ASP A 180 -0.12 1.18 13.33
N ALA A 181 -1.25 1.87 13.49
CA ALA A 181 -1.94 2.54 12.39
C ALA A 181 -1.03 3.57 11.70
N HIS A 182 -0.16 4.27 12.43
CA HIS A 182 0.85 5.16 11.85
C HIS A 182 1.86 4.43 10.94
N ARG A 183 2.16 3.15 11.18
CA ARG A 183 3.00 2.34 10.26
C ARG A 183 2.27 2.08 8.95
N TRP A 184 0.97 1.79 9.01
CA TRP A 184 0.14 1.62 7.81
C TRP A 184 0.00 2.92 7.01
N ARG A 185 -0.12 4.06 7.70
CA ARG A 185 -0.05 5.38 7.05
C ARG A 185 1.29 5.59 6.32
N ALA A 186 2.41 5.27 6.97
CA ALA A 186 3.75 5.41 6.39
C ALA A 186 3.98 4.48 5.18
N ARG A 187 3.42 3.27 5.22
CA ARG A 187 3.44 2.30 4.12
C ARG A 187 2.65 2.79 2.90
N SER A 188 1.56 3.51 3.13
CA SER A 188 0.59 3.80 2.09
C SER A 188 1.05 4.92 1.17
N CYS A 189 0.63 4.84 -0.09
CA CYS A 189 0.89 5.87 -1.07
C CYS A 189 -0.01 7.09 -0.80
N ALA A 190 -1.27 6.82 -0.45
CA ALA A 190 -2.24 7.82 -0.07
C ALA A 190 -3.07 7.37 1.14
N ILE A 191 -3.65 8.33 1.86
CA ILE A 191 -4.70 8.12 2.84
C ILE A 191 -5.97 8.79 2.32
N MET A 192 -7.09 8.07 2.34
CA MET A 192 -8.38 8.58 1.91
C MET A 192 -9.32 8.73 3.10
N THR A 193 -10.05 9.84 3.15
CA THR A 193 -11.11 10.08 4.12
C THR A 193 -12.33 10.71 3.45
N GLY A 194 -13.45 10.71 4.16
CA GLY A 194 -14.67 11.38 3.74
C GLY A 194 -14.84 12.71 4.46
N ILE A 195 -15.58 13.62 3.83
CA ILE A 195 -15.96 14.91 4.43
C ILE A 195 -16.62 14.78 5.82
N GLY A 196 -17.38 13.72 6.10
CA GLY A 196 -17.98 13.50 7.42
C GLY A 196 -16.92 13.41 8.54
N THR A 197 -15.88 12.60 8.33
CA THR A 197 -14.75 12.50 9.26
C THR A 197 -13.98 13.81 9.37
N LEU A 198 -13.85 14.55 8.27
CA LEU A 198 -13.20 15.86 8.30
C LEU A 198 -13.98 16.86 9.19
N THR A 199 -15.31 16.89 9.07
CA THR A 199 -16.16 17.77 9.88
C THR A 199 -16.20 17.34 11.36
N GLU A 200 -16.25 16.04 11.64
CA GLU A 200 -16.38 15.52 13.01
C GLU A 200 -15.05 15.54 13.79
N ASP A 201 -13.94 15.17 13.16
CA ASP A 201 -12.66 14.97 13.85
C ASP A 201 -11.56 15.98 13.49
N ASP A 202 -11.74 16.75 12.41
CA ASP A 202 -10.74 17.66 11.82
C ASP A 202 -9.29 17.08 11.84
N PRO A 203 -9.09 15.89 11.22
CA PRO A 203 -7.83 15.17 11.34
C PRO A 203 -6.75 15.73 10.40
N ARG A 204 -5.49 15.61 10.81
CA ARG A 204 -4.34 15.92 9.94
C ARG A 204 -4.06 14.83 8.89
N LEU A 205 -4.37 13.58 9.23
CA LEU A 205 -4.03 12.36 8.47
C LEU A 205 -2.55 12.26 8.03
N THR A 206 -1.63 12.81 8.84
CA THR A 206 -0.19 12.67 8.64
C THR A 206 0.39 11.47 9.42
N VAL A 207 1.60 11.06 9.05
CA VAL A 207 2.46 10.15 9.81
C VAL A 207 3.25 10.96 10.85
N ARG A 208 3.19 10.57 12.13
CA ARG A 208 3.81 11.31 13.24
C ARG A 208 4.56 10.39 14.21
N ASP A 209 4.01 9.21 14.48
CA ASP A 209 4.55 8.30 15.51
C ASP A 209 5.51 7.22 14.94
N VAL A 210 5.90 7.38 13.68
CA VAL A 210 6.81 6.48 12.93
C VAL A 210 7.76 7.34 12.12
N GLN A 211 9.06 7.01 12.15
CA GLN A 211 10.06 7.69 11.33
C GLN A 211 9.84 7.37 9.85
N THR A 212 9.66 8.42 9.06
CA THR A 212 9.55 8.35 7.60
C THR A 212 10.00 9.69 7.02
N SER A 213 10.66 9.66 5.86
CA SER A 213 11.02 10.86 5.10
C SER A 213 9.88 11.35 4.19
N ARG A 214 8.76 10.62 4.15
CA ARG A 214 7.65 10.82 3.22
C ARG A 214 6.32 10.84 3.95
N GLN A 215 5.45 11.78 3.56
CA GLN A 215 4.04 11.79 3.92
C GLN A 215 3.19 11.21 2.77
N PRO A 216 2.11 10.48 3.07
CA PRO A 216 1.17 10.03 2.05
C PRO A 216 0.37 11.22 1.48
N LEU A 217 -0.07 11.09 0.23
CA LEU A 217 -1.08 11.98 -0.34
C LEU A 217 -2.36 11.88 0.50
N ARG A 218 -2.95 12.99 0.89
CA ARG A 218 -4.22 12.99 1.64
C ARG A 218 -5.37 13.24 0.67
N ILE A 219 -6.32 12.33 0.61
CA ILE A 219 -7.45 12.37 -0.31
C ILE A 219 -8.72 12.62 0.50
N VAL A 220 -9.45 13.68 0.15
CA VAL A 220 -10.76 13.99 0.74
C VAL A 220 -11.84 13.73 -0.30
N VAL A 221 -12.74 12.79 -0.01
CA VAL A 221 -13.95 12.56 -0.82
C VAL A 221 -15.05 13.48 -0.30
N ASP A 222 -15.38 14.48 -1.11
CA ASP A 222 -16.36 15.51 -0.77
C ASP A 222 -17.16 15.94 -2.00
N SER A 223 -18.27 15.24 -2.25
CA SER A 223 -19.12 15.46 -3.42
C SER A 223 -19.62 16.89 -3.58
N ARG A 224 -19.71 17.68 -2.50
CA ARG A 224 -20.34 19.03 -2.51
C ARG A 224 -19.37 20.17 -2.18
N LEU A 225 -18.07 19.89 -2.04
CA LEU A 225 -17.04 20.85 -1.61
C LEU A 225 -17.45 21.62 -0.34
N ARG A 226 -17.75 20.88 0.73
CA ARG A 226 -18.04 21.39 2.07
C ARG A 226 -16.80 21.48 2.97
N ALA A 227 -15.67 20.90 2.58
CA ALA A 227 -14.43 20.99 3.33
C ALA A 227 -14.10 22.45 3.62
N ALA A 228 -13.82 22.75 4.89
CA ALA A 228 -13.47 24.09 5.33
C ALA A 228 -11.99 24.34 4.99
N PRO A 229 -11.62 25.43 4.28
CA PRO A 229 -10.23 25.70 3.90
C PRO A 229 -9.25 25.73 5.08
N GLU A 230 -9.74 26.06 6.28
CA GLU A 230 -9.01 26.08 7.55
C GLU A 230 -8.80 24.70 8.20
N SER A 231 -9.39 23.62 7.66
CA SER A 231 -9.25 22.27 8.23
C SER A 231 -7.79 21.84 8.32
N LYS A 232 -7.43 21.16 9.41
CA LYS A 232 -6.05 20.74 9.71
C LYS A 232 -5.44 19.83 8.64
N ILE A 233 -6.25 19.19 7.81
CA ILE A 233 -5.79 18.32 6.72
C ILE A 233 -5.05 19.09 5.63
N PHE A 234 -5.39 20.37 5.39
CA PHE A 234 -4.79 21.21 4.35
C PHE A 234 -3.39 21.72 4.74
N ALA A 235 -3.03 21.65 6.02
CA ALA A 235 -1.71 22.03 6.48
C ALA A 235 -0.60 21.15 5.85
N GLY A 236 0.41 21.81 5.28
CA GLY A 236 1.60 21.18 4.72
C GLY A 236 1.47 20.65 3.28
N GLY A 237 0.39 20.99 2.55
CA GLY A 237 0.23 20.66 1.13
C GLY A 237 0.01 19.17 0.83
N GLY A 238 -0.03 18.76 -0.45
CA GLY A 238 -0.22 17.34 -0.79
C GLY A 238 -1.60 16.80 -0.38
N VAL A 239 -2.63 17.57 -0.69
CA VAL A 239 -4.03 17.20 -0.51
C VAL A 239 -4.73 17.18 -1.86
N LEU A 240 -5.51 16.14 -2.11
CA LEU A 240 -6.38 15.98 -3.27
C LEU A 240 -7.83 15.93 -2.79
N VAL A 241 -8.67 16.83 -3.26
CA VAL A 241 -10.11 16.83 -2.97
C VAL A 241 -10.85 16.29 -4.20
N ALA A 242 -11.42 15.10 -4.07
CA ALA A 242 -12.29 14.51 -5.09
C ALA A 242 -13.74 14.99 -4.87
N THR A 243 -14.37 15.55 -5.89
CA THR A 243 -15.69 16.16 -5.80
C THR A 243 -16.59 15.86 -7.00
N ALA A 244 -17.89 16.02 -6.83
CA ALA A 244 -18.87 16.02 -7.91
C ALA A 244 -19.31 17.44 -8.30
N SER A 245 -18.87 18.44 -7.55
CA SER A 245 -19.27 19.84 -7.73
C SER A 245 -18.35 20.55 -8.72
N SER A 246 -18.94 21.21 -9.72
CA SER A 246 -18.26 22.12 -10.66
C SER A 246 -18.33 23.60 -10.26
N ASP A 247 -18.76 23.88 -9.02
CA ASP A 247 -18.82 25.24 -8.45
C ASP A 247 -17.41 25.87 -8.39
N VAL A 248 -17.14 26.79 -9.32
CA VAL A 248 -15.84 27.43 -9.50
C VAL A 248 -15.39 28.21 -8.26
N THR A 249 -16.32 28.81 -7.51
CA THR A 249 -15.99 29.58 -6.31
C THR A 249 -15.56 28.67 -5.18
N LYS A 250 -16.23 27.53 -4.99
CA LYS A 250 -15.80 26.53 -4.00
C LYS A 250 -14.50 25.85 -4.39
N ILE A 251 -14.31 25.56 -5.67
CA ILE A 251 -13.06 25.00 -6.18
C ILE A 251 -11.92 25.97 -5.87
N ALA A 252 -12.07 27.26 -6.21
CA ALA A 252 -11.07 28.30 -5.93
C ALA A 252 -10.67 28.34 -4.45
N ARG A 253 -11.65 28.32 -3.53
CA ARG A 253 -11.38 28.31 -2.08
C ARG A 253 -10.51 27.15 -1.60
N ILE A 254 -10.63 25.99 -2.24
CA ILE A 254 -9.84 24.80 -1.90
C ILE A 254 -8.47 24.85 -2.57
N THR A 255 -8.39 25.33 -3.82
CA THR A 255 -7.12 25.49 -4.52
C THR A 255 -6.25 26.59 -3.92
N ASP A 256 -6.86 27.64 -3.36
CA ASP A 256 -6.17 28.77 -2.71
C ASP A 256 -5.38 28.35 -1.46
N VAL A 257 -5.81 27.26 -0.79
CA VAL A 257 -5.06 26.65 0.33
C VAL A 257 -4.06 25.58 -0.13
N GLY A 258 -3.80 25.49 -1.43
CA GLY A 258 -2.79 24.62 -2.03
C GLY A 258 -3.22 23.16 -2.22
N ALA A 259 -4.53 22.86 -2.15
CA ALA A 259 -5.05 21.54 -2.46
C ALA A 259 -5.38 21.41 -3.95
N GLU A 260 -5.14 20.22 -4.50
CA GLU A 260 -5.61 19.87 -5.84
C GLU A 260 -7.09 19.48 -5.78
N VAL A 261 -7.89 19.91 -6.75
CA VAL A 261 -9.31 19.52 -6.85
C VAL A 261 -9.51 18.69 -8.12
N LEU A 262 -10.16 17.55 -7.95
CA LEU A 262 -10.48 16.61 -9.03
C LEU A 262 -12.00 16.42 -9.10
N VAL A 263 -12.59 16.85 -10.22
CA VAL A 263 -14.04 16.82 -10.46
C VAL A 263 -14.42 15.52 -11.18
N LEU A 264 -15.08 14.61 -10.46
CA LEU A 264 -15.50 13.28 -10.90
C LEU A 264 -16.94 12.99 -10.48
N PRO A 265 -17.96 13.66 -11.05
CA PRO A 265 -19.34 13.33 -10.77
C PRO A 265 -19.71 11.95 -11.33
N ASP A 266 -20.46 11.19 -10.55
CA ASP A 266 -21.27 10.08 -11.03
C ASP A 266 -22.66 10.56 -11.46
N GLN A 267 -23.50 9.63 -11.92
CA GLN A 267 -24.88 9.90 -12.34
C GLN A 267 -25.82 10.38 -11.21
N HIS A 268 -25.38 10.29 -9.94
CA HIS A 268 -26.15 10.67 -8.76
C HIS A 268 -25.62 11.94 -8.08
N GLY A 269 -24.69 12.67 -8.73
CA GLY A 269 -24.06 13.86 -8.15
C GLY A 269 -23.18 13.54 -6.94
N LYS A 270 -22.67 12.30 -6.85
CA LYS A 270 -21.63 11.86 -5.92
C LYS A 270 -20.30 11.71 -6.65
N VAL A 271 -19.24 11.46 -5.89
CA VAL A 271 -17.93 11.19 -6.50
C VAL A 271 -17.96 9.79 -7.09
N ASP A 272 -17.61 9.66 -8.36
CA ASP A 272 -17.39 8.36 -8.99
C ASP A 272 -16.12 7.72 -8.40
N LEU A 273 -16.34 6.80 -7.45
CA LEU A 273 -15.26 6.14 -6.71
C LEU A 273 -14.44 5.20 -7.60
N GLN A 274 -15.04 4.60 -8.63
CA GLN A 274 -14.29 3.73 -9.55
C GLN A 274 -13.35 4.55 -10.42
N ARG A 275 -13.82 5.67 -10.97
CA ARG A 275 -12.97 6.62 -11.70
C ARG A 275 -11.88 7.21 -10.82
N LEU A 276 -12.19 7.52 -9.56
CA LEU A 276 -11.20 7.98 -8.60
C LEU A 276 -10.10 6.93 -8.39
N VAL A 277 -10.46 5.67 -8.18
CA VAL A 277 -9.48 4.56 -8.02
C VAL A 277 -8.60 4.41 -9.25
N THR A 278 -9.17 4.48 -10.46
CA THR A 278 -8.41 4.42 -11.72
C THR A 278 -7.45 5.61 -11.88
N GLU A 279 -7.91 6.82 -11.56
CA GLU A 279 -7.06 8.03 -11.60
C GLU A 279 -5.88 7.94 -10.62
N LEU A 280 -6.11 7.40 -9.41
CA LEU A 280 -5.03 7.17 -8.45
C LEU A 280 -4.00 6.16 -8.98
N ALA A 281 -4.43 5.09 -9.66
CA ALA A 281 -3.51 4.16 -10.32
C ALA A 281 -2.65 4.86 -11.38
N ALA A 282 -3.26 5.70 -12.23
CA ALA A 282 -2.58 6.46 -13.28
C ALA A 282 -1.52 7.41 -12.70
N ARG A 283 -1.77 7.96 -11.52
CA ARG A 283 -0.81 8.80 -10.75
C ARG A 283 0.31 8.02 -10.07
N GLY A 284 0.34 6.70 -10.23
CA GLY A 284 1.35 5.86 -9.62
C GLY A 284 1.11 5.58 -8.13
N ILE A 285 -0.13 5.65 -7.64
CA ILE A 285 -0.49 5.23 -6.27
C ILE A 285 -0.62 3.70 -6.26
N ASN A 286 0.19 3.03 -5.43
CA ASN A 286 0.16 1.58 -5.27
C ASN A 286 -0.80 1.13 -4.16
N GLU A 287 -0.79 1.80 -3.00
CA GLU A 287 -1.60 1.43 -1.83
C GLU A 287 -2.35 2.66 -1.30
N VAL A 288 -3.65 2.51 -1.04
CA VAL A 288 -4.48 3.53 -0.39
C VAL A 288 -4.97 2.98 0.94
N LEU A 289 -4.74 3.73 2.02
CA LEU A 289 -5.34 3.46 3.32
C LEU A 289 -6.58 4.34 3.49
N VAL A 290 -7.75 3.75 3.65
CA VAL A 290 -8.98 4.48 3.92
C VAL A 290 -9.18 4.56 5.43
N GLU A 291 -9.24 5.78 5.96
CA GLU A 291 -9.61 6.07 7.34
C GLU A 291 -10.79 7.05 7.32
N ALA A 292 -12.01 6.51 7.39
CA ALA A 292 -13.23 7.29 7.22
C ALA A 292 -14.35 6.82 8.15
N GLY A 293 -15.53 7.42 7.99
CA GLY A 293 -16.77 6.98 8.62
C GLY A 293 -17.55 5.98 7.77
N ILE A 294 -18.60 5.42 8.39
CA ILE A 294 -19.51 4.41 7.83
C ILE A 294 -19.94 4.69 6.38
N ASN A 295 -20.28 5.94 6.06
CA ASN A 295 -20.76 6.31 4.73
C ASN A 295 -19.75 6.05 3.61
N LEU A 296 -18.47 6.40 3.82
CA LEU A 296 -17.46 6.16 2.79
C LEU A 296 -17.02 4.70 2.75
N HIS A 297 -16.95 4.02 3.90
CA HIS A 297 -16.69 2.58 3.94
C HIS A 297 -17.74 1.81 3.14
N THR A 298 -19.02 2.08 3.38
CA THR A 298 -20.14 1.50 2.65
C THR A 298 -20.08 1.84 1.16
N ALA A 299 -19.82 3.09 0.81
CA ALA A 299 -19.77 3.50 -0.60
C ALA A 299 -18.65 2.79 -1.37
N LEU A 300 -17.46 2.66 -0.77
CA LEU A 300 -16.35 1.92 -1.38
C LEU A 300 -16.64 0.43 -1.50
N LEU A 301 -17.25 -0.17 -0.47
CA LEU A 301 -17.62 -1.58 -0.50
C LEU A 301 -18.64 -1.86 -1.61
N ARG A 302 -19.70 -1.04 -1.71
CA ARG A 302 -20.71 -1.14 -2.77
C ARG A 302 -20.14 -0.89 -4.16
N ALA A 303 -19.11 -0.05 -4.28
CA ALA A 303 -18.41 0.21 -5.54
C ALA A 303 -17.40 -0.88 -5.94
N ALA A 304 -17.30 -1.98 -5.16
CA ALA A 304 -16.26 -3.01 -5.31
C ALA A 304 -14.84 -2.42 -5.32
N ALA A 305 -14.61 -1.42 -4.46
CA ALA A 305 -13.38 -0.65 -4.34
C ALA A 305 -12.67 -0.89 -2.99
N VAL A 306 -12.83 -2.09 -2.43
CA VAL A 306 -12.19 -2.54 -1.18
C VAL A 306 -11.52 -3.87 -1.46
N ASP A 307 -10.22 -3.95 -1.22
CA ASP A 307 -9.45 -5.20 -1.36
C ASP A 307 -9.18 -5.87 -0.01
N GLU A 308 -8.98 -5.07 1.05
CA GLU A 308 -8.61 -5.57 2.37
C GLU A 308 -9.21 -4.70 3.49
N LEU A 309 -9.67 -5.35 4.54
CA LEU A 309 -10.06 -4.74 5.81
C LEU A 309 -8.91 -4.85 6.81
N LEU A 310 -8.54 -3.72 7.41
CA LEU A 310 -7.58 -3.62 8.50
C LEU A 310 -8.33 -3.20 9.77
N LEU A 311 -8.75 -4.18 10.56
CA LEU A 311 -9.66 -3.98 11.69
C LEU A 311 -8.88 -3.95 12.99
N TYR A 312 -9.13 -2.95 13.83
CA TYR A 312 -8.61 -2.87 15.19
C TYR A 312 -9.77 -2.98 16.18
N TYR A 313 -9.75 -4.00 17.03
CA TYR A 313 -10.74 -4.26 18.05
C TYR A 313 -10.18 -3.93 19.43
N ALA A 314 -10.78 -2.95 20.09
CA ALA A 314 -10.52 -2.65 21.49
C ALA A 314 -11.33 -3.58 22.41
N PRO A 315 -10.82 -3.93 23.60
CA PRO A 315 -11.58 -4.69 24.61
C PRO A 315 -12.63 -3.78 25.29
N LYS A 316 -13.57 -3.27 24.50
CA LYS A 316 -14.64 -2.34 24.89
C LYS A 316 -15.95 -2.74 24.21
N LEU A 317 -17.08 -2.46 24.87
CA LEU A 317 -18.43 -2.58 24.33
C LEU A 317 -19.06 -1.19 24.31
N LEU A 318 -19.56 -0.75 23.16
CA LEU A 318 -20.17 0.58 22.99
C LEU A 318 -21.71 0.50 22.92
N GLY A 319 -22.26 -0.71 22.82
CA GLY A 319 -23.70 -0.95 22.87
C GLY A 319 -24.40 -0.83 21.53
N ALA A 320 -25.63 -1.34 21.45
CA ALA A 320 -26.38 -1.49 20.21
C ALA A 320 -26.60 -0.17 19.44
N GLY A 321 -26.81 0.95 20.17
CA GLY A 321 -26.98 2.29 19.60
C GLY A 321 -25.70 2.91 19.03
N GLY A 322 -24.53 2.31 19.25
CA GLY A 322 -23.28 2.77 18.65
C GLY A 322 -23.29 2.70 17.12
N ARG A 323 -22.50 3.57 16.48
CA ARG A 323 -22.34 3.60 15.02
C ARG A 323 -21.57 2.35 14.55
N GLY A 324 -22.05 1.68 13.50
CA GLY A 324 -21.43 0.47 12.95
C GLY A 324 -20.26 0.74 12.00
N MET A 325 -19.58 -0.33 11.57
CA MET A 325 -18.47 -0.27 10.60
C MET A 325 -18.92 0.03 9.18
N PHE A 326 -20.01 -0.63 8.77
CA PHE A 326 -20.64 -0.58 7.45
C PHE A 326 -22.16 -0.52 7.64
N ASP A 327 -22.81 0.17 6.72
CA ASP A 327 -24.23 0.02 6.44
C ASP A 327 -24.42 -0.88 5.21
N LEU A 328 -24.70 -2.16 5.45
CA LEU A 328 -25.00 -3.16 4.41
C LEU A 328 -26.50 -3.22 4.08
N GLY A 329 -27.30 -2.31 4.62
CA GLY A 329 -28.75 -2.40 4.59
C GLY A 329 -29.29 -3.47 5.55
N GLY A 330 -30.59 -3.73 5.46
CA GLY A 330 -31.27 -4.78 6.22
C GLY A 330 -31.22 -6.12 5.49
N LEU A 331 -30.03 -6.74 5.41
CA LEU A 331 -29.89 -8.09 4.84
C LEU A 331 -30.86 -9.05 5.52
N THR A 332 -31.71 -9.73 4.75
CA THR A 332 -32.69 -10.70 5.23
C THR A 332 -32.34 -12.15 4.89
N SER A 333 -31.23 -12.38 4.18
CA SER A 333 -30.71 -13.70 3.83
C SER A 333 -29.21 -13.76 4.06
N MET A 334 -28.72 -14.94 4.46
CA MET A 334 -27.30 -15.23 4.63
C MET A 334 -26.54 -15.24 3.29
N ASP A 335 -27.22 -15.53 2.18
CA ASP A 335 -26.61 -15.53 0.84
C ASP A 335 -26.13 -14.12 0.42
N GLY A 336 -26.67 -13.07 1.04
CA GLY A 336 -26.27 -11.69 0.81
C GLY A 336 -25.18 -11.18 1.74
N VAL A 337 -24.68 -12.01 2.67
CA VAL A 337 -23.66 -11.60 3.65
C VAL A 337 -22.28 -11.69 3.01
N PRO A 338 -21.50 -10.58 2.98
CA PRO A 338 -20.13 -10.64 2.50
C PRO A 338 -19.27 -11.52 3.41
N GLU A 339 -18.65 -12.53 2.82
CA GLU A 339 -17.69 -13.39 3.52
C GLU A 339 -16.28 -12.79 3.49
N LEU A 340 -15.51 -13.09 4.53
CA LEU A 340 -14.17 -12.57 4.72
C LEU A 340 -13.17 -13.71 4.97
N ASP A 341 -12.06 -13.71 4.25
CA ASP A 341 -10.90 -14.55 4.53
C ASP A 341 -9.91 -13.81 5.44
N ILE A 342 -9.70 -14.33 6.65
CA ILE A 342 -8.77 -13.73 7.63
C ILE A 342 -7.34 -14.14 7.30
N THR A 343 -6.60 -13.21 6.71
CA THR A 343 -5.18 -13.41 6.35
C THR A 343 -4.21 -13.22 7.51
N GLU A 344 -4.61 -12.50 8.56
CA GLU A 344 -3.73 -12.20 9.69
C GLU A 344 -4.51 -11.82 10.95
N MET A 345 -4.07 -12.32 12.10
CA MET A 345 -4.53 -11.89 13.42
C MET A 345 -3.33 -11.64 14.35
N ARG A 346 -3.26 -10.44 14.94
CA ARG A 346 -2.22 -10.08 15.91
C ARG A 346 -2.78 -9.31 17.09
N ARG A 347 -2.19 -9.52 18.26
CA ARG A 347 -2.40 -8.66 19.42
C ARG A 347 -1.48 -7.45 19.35
N ILE A 348 -2.03 -6.25 19.54
CA ILE A 348 -1.30 -4.97 19.55
C ILE A 348 -1.60 -4.26 20.88
N GLY A 349 -0.73 -4.47 21.88
CA GLY A 349 -1.02 -4.04 23.25
C GLY A 349 -2.27 -4.76 23.79
N PRO A 350 -3.29 -4.04 24.27
CA PRO A 350 -4.55 -4.65 24.71
C PRO A 350 -5.53 -4.93 23.55
N ASP A 351 -5.30 -4.37 22.36
CA ASP A 351 -6.20 -4.49 21.21
C ASP A 351 -5.84 -5.70 20.33
N ILE A 352 -6.78 -6.11 19.48
CA ILE A 352 -6.56 -7.10 18.41
C ILE A 352 -6.57 -6.36 17.07
N ARG A 353 -5.62 -6.69 16.19
CA ARG A 353 -5.62 -6.27 14.78
C ARG A 353 -5.88 -7.48 13.88
N LEU A 354 -6.91 -7.39 13.05
CA LEU A 354 -7.20 -8.36 11.99
C LEU A 354 -6.92 -7.76 10.62
N ARG A 355 -6.41 -8.57 9.71
CA ARG A 355 -6.44 -8.31 8.28
C ARG A 355 -7.28 -9.36 7.59
N ALA A 356 -8.29 -8.92 6.87
CA ALA A 356 -9.19 -9.81 6.14
C ALA A 356 -9.42 -9.30 4.73
N ARG A 357 -9.63 -10.21 3.78
CA ARG A 357 -9.98 -9.90 2.39
C ARG A 357 -11.41 -10.35 2.13
N LEU A 358 -12.10 -9.68 1.23
CA LEU A 358 -13.40 -10.16 0.76
C LEU A 358 -13.20 -11.49 0.04
N SER A 359 -13.94 -12.53 0.46
CA SER A 359 -14.00 -13.78 -0.28
C SER A 359 -14.70 -13.51 -1.61
N ASN A 360 -14.13 -14.02 -2.70
CA ASN A 360 -14.72 -13.92 -4.04
C ASN A 360 -15.88 -14.90 -4.20
#